data_AF-A0A8U0HPZ9-F1
#
_entry.id   AF-A0A8U0HPZ9-F1
#
_cell.length_a   1.000
_cell.length_b   1.000
_cell.length_c   1.000
_cell.angle_alpha   90.00
_cell.angle_beta   90.00
_cell.angle_gamma   90.00
#
_symmetry.space_group_name_H-M   'P 1'
#
loop_
_entity.id
_entity.type
_entity.pdbx_description
1 polymer ?
#
loop_
_entity_poly.entity_id
_entity_poly.type
_entity_poly.pdbx_seq_one_letter_code
_entity_poly.pdbx_strand_id
1 'polypeptide(L)'
;MHTRSTARGATVVAALAAVPVASAHGGEAAPPMPQWLALAVLLVGVAAAVGSAYARRRTSATVALGGAFAGLAVAATGAVGLVQLSPVETLAASQPAISRAWFGPLTLGIGLAIVVGSLVVGRMRWPDRPRYAALGMLLGLWVAYPVIVPGSLTNPVGYLLAAAVLATVGYVVWRDASGLLGRALADRPSRWFGAGTGTIAGLFFAFSMGMLTFVPEPGGGVDLSEDFVTTARVANPLVYWPGVEFHFHDFLGTTPLSGVLSVGMVGMVGTVAVLVGLNAALLAYQWRANDATGSAEVTTGTAAVAAPNACCCCGPVVAELAVVSVGPAAAAPLYWLFVDLASPVGALFFVTSVALLAGNLARAGRRSLHS
;
A
#
# COMPACT_ATOMS: atom_id res chain seq x y z
N MET A 1 5.11 -40.56 12.20
CA MET A 1 4.61 -39.26 11.68
C MET A 1 5.65 -38.44 10.91
N HIS A 2 6.95 -38.76 10.94
CA HIS A 2 8.00 -38.00 10.22
C HIS A 2 8.11 -38.24 8.71
N THR A 3 7.58 -39.34 8.18
CA THR A 3 7.74 -39.71 6.76
C THR A 3 6.84 -38.92 5.80
N ARG A 4 5.74 -38.32 6.28
CA ARG A 4 4.83 -37.53 5.45
C ARG A 4 5.31 -36.08 5.25
N SER A 5 6.10 -35.53 6.18
CA SER A 5 6.66 -34.17 6.02
C SER A 5 7.89 -34.16 5.13
N THR A 6 8.72 -35.20 5.18
CA THR A 6 9.87 -35.36 4.29
C THR A 6 9.44 -35.59 2.84
N ALA A 7 8.39 -36.38 2.61
CA ALA A 7 7.83 -36.59 1.28
C ALA A 7 7.26 -35.31 0.65
N ARG A 8 6.62 -34.43 1.46
CA ARG A 8 6.11 -33.12 1.02
C ARG A 8 7.24 -32.12 0.78
N GLY A 9 8.28 -32.11 1.61
CA GLY A 9 9.47 -31.30 1.38
C GLY A 9 10.21 -31.71 0.10
N ALA A 10 10.34 -33.01 -0.15
CA ALA A 10 10.96 -33.54 -1.35
C ALA A 10 10.16 -33.24 -2.62
N THR A 11 8.82 -33.24 -2.57
CA THR A 11 7.99 -32.85 -3.72
C THR A 11 8.07 -31.36 -4.02
N VAL A 12 8.17 -30.49 -3.00
CA VAL A 12 8.36 -29.05 -3.20
C VAL A 12 9.76 -28.76 -3.77
N VAL A 13 10.80 -29.42 -3.26
CA VAL A 13 12.17 -29.29 -3.79
C VAL A 13 12.28 -29.87 -5.20
N ALA A 14 11.63 -30.99 -5.50
CA ALA A 14 11.59 -31.56 -6.84
C ALA A 14 10.78 -30.70 -7.82
N ALA A 15 9.70 -30.07 -7.37
CA ALA A 15 8.94 -29.10 -8.18
C ALA A 15 9.74 -27.83 -8.45
N LEU A 16 10.53 -27.35 -7.48
CA LEU A 16 11.48 -26.23 -7.65
C LEU A 16 12.65 -26.60 -8.57
N ALA A 17 13.13 -27.84 -8.52
CA ALA A 17 14.19 -28.33 -9.39
C ALA A 17 13.71 -28.66 -10.82
N ALA A 18 12.41 -28.87 -11.00
CA ALA A 18 11.77 -29.06 -12.31
C ALA A 18 11.39 -27.74 -12.99
N VAL A 19 11.53 -26.60 -12.31
CA VAL A 19 11.55 -25.29 -12.98
C VAL A 19 12.83 -25.25 -13.80
N PRO A 20 12.77 -25.16 -15.13
CA PRO A 20 13.96 -25.09 -15.95
C PRO A 20 14.80 -23.90 -15.46
N VAL A 21 16.05 -24.16 -15.09
CA VAL A 21 17.04 -23.10 -14.91
C VAL A 21 17.20 -22.49 -16.29
N ALA A 22 16.50 -21.38 -16.54
CA ALA A 22 16.71 -20.60 -17.74
C ALA A 22 18.19 -20.19 -17.74
N SER A 23 18.99 -20.87 -18.56
CA SER A 23 20.35 -20.48 -18.84
C SER A 23 20.30 -19.11 -19.52
N ALA A 24 20.58 -18.05 -18.78
CA ALA A 24 20.66 -16.67 -19.26
C ALA A 24 21.95 -16.40 -20.08
N HIS A 25 22.51 -17.43 -20.72
CA HIS A 25 23.75 -17.34 -21.48
C HIS A 25 23.48 -17.74 -22.93
N GLY A 26 23.10 -16.75 -23.73
CA GLY A 26 23.11 -16.87 -25.18
C GLY A 26 22.07 -16.01 -25.88
N GLY A 27 22.49 -14.83 -26.32
CA GLY A 27 21.93 -14.16 -27.50
C GLY A 27 20.70 -13.28 -27.27
N GLU A 28 20.88 -12.02 -27.66
CA GLU A 28 19.85 -11.00 -27.91
C GLU A 28 19.06 -10.53 -26.66
N ALA A 29 18.88 -9.21 -26.53
CA ALA A 29 18.09 -8.61 -25.46
C ALA A 29 16.75 -9.33 -25.38
N ALA A 30 16.48 -9.98 -24.23
CA ALA A 30 15.25 -10.72 -24.03
C ALA A 30 14.06 -9.81 -24.39
N PRO A 31 13.12 -10.25 -25.25
CA PRO A 31 11.97 -9.44 -25.60
C PRO A 31 11.26 -9.01 -24.32
N PRO A 32 10.76 -7.75 -24.24
CA PRO A 32 10.16 -7.23 -23.02
C PRO A 32 9.08 -8.19 -22.54
N MET A 33 9.19 -8.63 -21.28
CA MET A 33 8.24 -9.58 -20.70
C MET A 33 6.82 -9.02 -20.86
N PRO A 34 5.89 -9.78 -21.46
CA PRO A 34 4.58 -9.24 -21.75
C PRO A 34 3.77 -9.04 -20.46
N GLN A 35 3.20 -7.84 -20.30
CA GLN A 35 2.50 -7.38 -19.09
C GLN A 35 1.37 -8.31 -18.61
N TRP A 36 0.73 -9.06 -19.52
CA TRP A 36 -0.31 -10.03 -19.17
C TRP A 36 0.18 -11.17 -18.27
N LEU A 37 1.48 -11.50 -18.29
CA LEU A 37 2.06 -12.50 -17.36
C LEU A 37 1.98 -12.00 -15.92
N ALA A 38 2.32 -10.73 -15.68
CA ALA A 38 2.19 -10.12 -14.36
C ALA A 38 0.72 -10.03 -13.92
N LEU A 39 -0.20 -9.77 -14.86
CA LEU A 39 -1.64 -9.84 -14.61
C LEU A 39 -2.08 -11.25 -14.19
N ALA A 40 -1.63 -12.28 -14.90
CA ALA A 40 -1.95 -13.66 -14.56
C ALA A 40 -1.45 -14.03 -13.16
N VAL A 41 -0.22 -13.64 -12.80
CA VAL A 41 0.33 -13.83 -11.46
C VAL A 41 -0.51 -13.12 -10.40
N LEU A 42 -0.91 -11.86 -10.65
CA LEU A 42 -1.80 -11.12 -9.76
C LEU A 42 -3.11 -11.87 -9.53
N LEU A 43 -3.78 -12.29 -10.61
CA LEU A 43 -5.06 -13.00 -10.54
C LEU A 43 -4.95 -14.33 -9.81
N VAL A 44 -3.88 -15.09 -10.04
CA VAL A 44 -3.59 -16.34 -9.31
C VAL A 44 -3.41 -16.07 -7.82
N GLY A 45 -2.68 -15.02 -7.45
CA GLY A 45 -2.50 -14.61 -6.06
C GLY A 45 -3.81 -14.23 -5.38
N VAL A 46 -4.64 -13.42 -6.05
CA VAL A 46 -5.98 -13.03 -5.56
C VAL A 46 -6.87 -14.27 -5.40
N ALA A 47 -6.92 -15.15 -6.40
CA ALA A 47 -7.70 -16.38 -6.35
C ALA A 47 -7.23 -17.31 -5.22
N ALA A 48 -5.92 -17.43 -4.99
CA ALA A 48 -5.36 -18.20 -3.89
C ALA A 48 -5.71 -17.59 -2.53
N ALA A 49 -5.65 -16.27 -2.38
CA ALA A 49 -6.00 -15.58 -1.15
C ALA A 49 -7.49 -15.74 -0.81
N VAL A 50 -8.37 -15.49 -1.77
CA VAL A 50 -9.83 -15.63 -1.63
C VAL A 50 -10.21 -17.11 -1.43
N GLY A 51 -9.61 -18.00 -2.21
CA GLY A 51 -9.82 -19.45 -2.09
C GLY A 51 -9.43 -19.96 -0.71
N SER A 52 -8.30 -19.49 -0.16
CA SER A 52 -7.86 -19.84 1.20
C SER A 52 -8.79 -19.29 2.28
N ALA A 53 -9.27 -18.06 2.12
CA ALA A 53 -10.27 -17.48 3.02
C ALA A 53 -11.59 -18.26 2.99
N TYR A 54 -12.02 -18.74 1.81
CA TYR A 54 -13.23 -19.56 1.67
C TYR A 54 -13.02 -20.98 2.21
N ALA A 55 -11.84 -21.57 1.97
CA ALA A 55 -11.45 -22.90 2.45
C ALA A 55 -11.35 -22.97 3.98
N ARG A 56 -11.36 -21.84 4.69
CA ARG A 56 -11.52 -21.81 6.16
C ARG A 56 -12.71 -22.62 6.64
N ARG A 57 -13.82 -22.66 5.88
CA ARG A 57 -15.00 -23.47 6.25
C ARG A 57 -14.72 -24.98 6.37
N ARG A 58 -13.59 -25.44 5.82
CA ARG A 58 -13.22 -26.86 5.74
C ARG A 58 -11.82 -27.16 6.29
N THR A 59 -11.11 -26.16 6.80
CA THR A 59 -9.71 -26.27 7.25
C THR A 59 -9.48 -25.44 8.53
N SER A 60 -8.36 -25.64 9.22
CA SER A 60 -8.03 -24.83 10.40
C SER A 60 -7.68 -23.38 10.00
N ALA A 61 -8.07 -22.39 10.82
CA ALA A 61 -7.76 -20.99 10.55
C ALA A 61 -6.26 -20.73 10.29
N THR A 62 -5.34 -21.46 10.95
CA THR A 62 -3.90 -21.29 10.73
C THR A 62 -3.49 -21.67 9.30
N VAL A 63 -4.06 -22.74 8.74
CA VAL A 63 -3.77 -23.16 7.36
C VAL A 63 -4.40 -22.19 6.37
N ALA A 64 -5.64 -21.76 6.63
CA ALA A 64 -6.31 -20.75 5.81
C ALA A 64 -5.55 -19.40 5.82
N LEU A 65 -5.01 -18.97 6.96
CA LEU A 65 -4.17 -17.78 7.09
C LEU A 65 -2.86 -17.92 6.32
N GLY A 66 -2.20 -19.08 6.40
CA GLY A 66 -0.98 -19.35 5.63
C GLY A 66 -1.23 -19.31 4.12
N GLY A 67 -2.32 -19.91 3.66
CA GLY A 67 -2.73 -19.85 2.25
C GLY A 67 -3.11 -18.44 1.81
N ALA A 68 -3.82 -17.69 2.66
CA ALA A 68 -4.16 -16.28 2.39
C ALA A 68 -2.91 -15.41 2.27
N PHE A 69 -1.94 -15.60 3.17
CA PHE A 69 -0.66 -14.90 3.13
C PHE A 69 0.14 -15.22 1.87
N ALA A 70 0.24 -16.50 1.50
CA ALA A 70 0.92 -16.92 0.28
C ALA A 70 0.25 -16.31 -0.97
N GLY A 71 -1.09 -16.32 -1.02
CA GLY A 71 -1.85 -15.67 -2.09
C GLY A 71 -1.58 -14.17 -2.15
N LEU A 72 -1.56 -13.48 -1.01
CA LEU A 72 -1.23 -12.04 -0.93
C LEU A 72 0.20 -11.74 -1.41
N ALA A 73 1.18 -12.58 -1.06
CA ALA A 73 2.55 -12.42 -1.53
C ALA A 73 2.63 -12.56 -3.05
N VAL A 74 2.00 -13.59 -3.62
CA VAL A 74 1.93 -13.80 -5.07
C VAL A 74 1.21 -12.63 -5.76
N ALA A 75 0.09 -12.18 -5.19
CA ALA A 75 -0.68 -11.05 -5.71
C ALA A 75 0.17 -9.77 -5.73
N ALA A 76 0.89 -9.48 -4.64
CA ALA A 76 1.78 -8.33 -4.56
C ALA A 76 2.91 -8.41 -5.59
N THR A 77 3.52 -9.57 -5.79
CA THR A 77 4.54 -9.76 -6.84
C THR A 77 3.97 -9.51 -8.23
N GLY A 78 2.76 -10.02 -8.52
CA GLY A 78 2.07 -9.74 -9.79
C GLY A 78 1.74 -8.26 -9.96
N ALA A 79 1.30 -7.59 -8.90
CA ALA A 79 1.00 -6.15 -8.92
C ALA A 79 2.27 -5.30 -9.13
N VAL A 80 3.38 -5.64 -8.45
CA VAL A 80 4.68 -4.99 -8.69
C VAL A 80 5.11 -5.22 -10.14
N GLY A 81 5.04 -6.46 -10.63
CA GLY A 81 5.35 -6.78 -12.01
C GLY A 81 4.50 -5.98 -13.01
N LEU A 82 3.21 -5.80 -12.75
CA LEU A 82 2.33 -5.01 -13.61
C LEU A 82 2.74 -3.55 -13.71
N VAL A 83 3.12 -2.95 -12.58
CA VAL A 83 3.56 -1.55 -12.51
C VAL A 83 4.94 -1.40 -13.17
N GLN A 84 5.86 -2.34 -12.94
CA GLN A 84 7.25 -2.25 -13.41
C GLN A 84 7.40 -2.62 -14.89
N LEU A 85 6.57 -3.53 -15.40
CA LEU A 85 6.57 -3.95 -16.81
C LEU A 85 5.63 -3.11 -17.69
N SER A 86 4.94 -2.12 -17.10
CA SER A 86 4.12 -1.20 -17.89
C SER A 86 5.02 -0.38 -18.79
N PRO A 87 4.84 -0.43 -20.13
CA PRO A 87 5.51 0.50 -21.01
C PRO A 87 4.89 1.87 -20.78
N VAL A 88 5.52 2.68 -19.93
CA VAL A 88 5.30 4.13 -19.89
C VAL A 88 5.92 4.75 -21.15
N GLU A 89 5.57 4.24 -22.32
CA GLU A 89 5.86 4.89 -23.58
C GLU A 89 4.96 6.12 -23.64
N THR A 90 5.48 7.23 -23.11
CA THR A 90 5.09 8.60 -23.47
C THR A 90 3.63 8.71 -23.88
N LEU A 91 2.70 8.41 -22.96
CA LEU A 91 1.28 8.71 -23.15
C LEU A 91 1.21 10.23 -23.28
N ALA A 92 1.12 10.68 -24.54
CA ALA A 92 1.19 12.06 -24.93
C ALA A 92 0.37 12.91 -23.95
N ALA A 93 1.02 13.90 -23.36
CA ALA A 93 0.47 14.85 -22.41
C ALA A 93 -0.60 15.78 -23.03
N SER A 94 -1.42 15.28 -23.96
CA SER A 94 -2.26 16.10 -24.81
C SER A 94 -3.63 16.42 -24.22
N GLN A 95 -4.15 15.72 -23.20
CA GLN A 95 -5.38 16.12 -22.49
C GLN A 95 -5.46 15.49 -21.07
N PRO A 96 -5.12 16.20 -19.97
CA PRO A 96 -5.49 15.72 -18.63
C PRO A 96 -7.03 15.63 -18.52
N ALA A 97 -7.55 14.56 -17.89
CA ALA A 97 -9.01 14.30 -17.76
C ALA A 97 -9.79 15.48 -17.14
N ILE A 98 -9.10 16.24 -16.30
CA ILE A 98 -9.58 17.43 -15.62
C ILE A 98 -8.59 18.55 -15.96
N SER A 99 -9.08 19.70 -16.39
CA SER A 99 -8.20 20.84 -16.67
C SER A 99 -7.44 21.22 -15.39
N ARG A 100 -6.13 21.48 -15.49
CA ARG A 100 -5.26 21.85 -14.35
C ARG A 100 -5.79 23.05 -13.54
N ALA A 101 -6.57 23.93 -14.17
CA ALA A 101 -7.24 25.05 -13.50
C ALA A 101 -8.19 24.61 -12.36
N TRP A 102 -8.77 23.41 -12.43
CA TRP A 102 -9.68 22.88 -11.40
C TRP A 102 -8.96 22.19 -10.24
N PHE A 103 -7.67 21.87 -10.36
CA PHE A 103 -6.95 21.14 -9.30
C PHE A 103 -6.87 21.97 -8.01
N GLY A 104 -6.50 23.25 -8.10
CA GLY A 104 -6.45 24.13 -6.92
C GLY A 104 -7.80 24.23 -6.19
N PRO A 105 -8.88 24.67 -6.88
CA PRO A 105 -10.21 24.77 -6.28
C PRO A 105 -10.75 23.47 -5.71
N LEU A 106 -10.57 22.34 -6.41
CA LEU A 106 -11.02 21.03 -5.93
C LEU A 106 -10.25 20.59 -4.69
N THR A 107 -8.92 20.63 -4.73
CA THR A 107 -8.07 20.27 -3.58
C THR A 107 -8.41 21.11 -2.34
N LEU A 108 -8.58 22.42 -2.51
CA LEU A 108 -8.97 23.31 -1.40
C LEU A 108 -10.38 23.02 -0.90
N GLY A 109 -11.36 22.88 -1.80
CA GLY A 109 -12.75 22.63 -1.44
C GLY A 109 -12.93 21.28 -0.72
N ILE A 110 -12.26 20.24 -1.20
CA ILE A 110 -12.25 18.92 -0.58
C ILE A 110 -11.56 18.96 0.78
N GLY A 111 -10.38 19.58 0.87
CA GLY A 111 -9.67 19.72 2.15
C GLY A 111 -10.50 20.47 3.19
N LEU A 112 -11.13 21.58 2.80
CA LEU A 112 -12.03 22.35 3.67
C LEU A 112 -13.27 21.55 4.08
N ALA A 113 -13.88 20.81 3.15
CA ALA A 113 -15.01 19.93 3.44
C ALA A 113 -14.64 18.84 4.45
N ILE A 114 -13.43 18.27 4.35
CA ILE A 114 -12.93 17.30 5.33
C ILE A 114 -12.70 17.97 6.68
N VAL A 115 -12.10 19.17 6.74
CA VAL A 115 -11.89 19.91 7.99
C VAL A 115 -13.22 20.20 8.70
N VAL A 116 -14.14 20.86 8.00
CA VAL A 116 -15.45 21.26 8.55
C VAL A 116 -16.29 20.04 8.89
N GLY A 117 -16.36 19.07 7.97
CA GLY A 117 -17.10 17.83 8.16
C GLY A 117 -16.58 17.03 9.35
N SER A 118 -15.26 16.94 9.53
CA SER A 118 -14.65 16.24 10.67
C SER A 118 -14.92 16.94 11.99
N LEU A 119 -14.94 18.28 12.00
CA LEU A 119 -15.30 19.04 13.19
C LEU A 119 -16.77 18.82 13.57
N VAL A 120 -17.68 18.96 12.60
CA VAL A 120 -19.12 18.80 12.80
C VAL A 120 -19.45 17.37 13.24
N VAL A 121 -19.05 16.37 12.45
CA VAL A 121 -19.31 14.96 12.75
C VAL A 121 -18.61 14.54 14.04
N GLY A 122 -17.38 14.99 14.26
CA GLY A 122 -16.62 14.71 15.47
C GLY A 122 -17.32 15.24 16.72
N ARG A 123 -17.82 16.48 16.69
CA ARG A 123 -18.54 17.08 17.82
C ARG A 123 -19.91 16.46 18.05
N MET A 124 -20.65 16.13 16.99
CA MET A 124 -21.99 15.54 17.12
C MET A 124 -21.95 14.08 17.56
N ARG A 125 -21.03 13.28 16.99
CA ARG A 125 -21.02 11.83 17.20
C ARG A 125 -20.08 11.38 18.32
N TRP A 126 -19.05 12.15 18.63
CA TRP A 126 -18.05 11.81 19.65
C TRP A 126 -17.59 13.04 20.47
N PRO A 127 -18.49 13.69 21.23
CA PRO A 127 -18.18 14.90 21.99
C PRO A 127 -17.03 14.68 22.99
N ASP A 128 -16.97 13.52 23.65
CA ASP A 128 -15.93 13.18 24.63
C ASP A 128 -14.58 12.74 24.00
N ARG A 129 -14.49 12.74 22.67
CA ARG A 129 -13.30 12.26 21.94
C ARG A 129 -12.89 13.25 20.85
N PRO A 130 -12.42 14.46 21.22
CA PRO A 130 -12.03 15.50 20.27
C PRO A 130 -10.89 15.06 19.33
N ARG A 131 -10.10 14.04 19.72
CA ARG A 131 -9.04 13.44 18.92
C ARG A 131 -9.47 12.96 17.51
N TYR A 132 -10.72 12.53 17.32
CA TYR A 132 -11.20 12.14 15.98
C TYR A 132 -11.45 13.35 15.08
N ALA A 133 -12.02 14.41 15.64
CA ALA A 133 -12.16 15.68 14.93
C ALA A 133 -10.78 16.25 14.58
N ALA A 134 -9.84 16.22 15.54
CA ALA A 134 -8.47 16.69 15.33
C ALA A 134 -7.76 15.93 14.21
N LEU A 135 -7.82 14.59 14.21
CA LEU A 135 -7.25 13.78 13.13
C LEU A 135 -7.86 14.14 11.78
N GLY A 136 -9.20 14.23 11.70
CA GLY A 136 -9.87 14.59 10.45
C GLY A 136 -9.53 16.00 9.95
N MET A 137 -9.41 16.97 10.87
CA MET A 137 -8.95 18.32 10.51
C MET A 137 -7.52 18.33 9.99
N LEU A 138 -6.59 17.60 10.62
CA LEU A 138 -5.20 17.50 10.15
C LEU A 138 -5.13 16.83 8.77
N LEU A 139 -5.92 15.79 8.54
CA LEU A 139 -6.01 15.14 7.23
C LEU A 139 -6.62 16.06 6.16
N GLY A 140 -7.63 16.85 6.49
CA GLY A 140 -8.18 17.85 5.57
C GLY A 140 -7.18 18.97 5.25
N LEU A 141 -6.42 19.42 6.25
CA LEU A 141 -5.31 20.36 6.06
C LEU A 141 -4.21 19.76 5.20
N TRP A 142 -3.89 18.46 5.34
CA TRP A 142 -2.93 17.77 4.48
C TRP A 142 -3.33 17.86 3.01
N VAL A 143 -4.62 17.66 2.70
CA VAL A 143 -5.13 17.83 1.32
C VAL A 143 -5.02 19.29 0.87
N ALA A 144 -5.47 20.24 1.68
CA ALA A 144 -5.52 21.65 1.28
C ALA A 144 -4.15 22.35 1.24
N TYR A 145 -3.15 21.83 1.95
CA TYR A 145 -1.86 22.49 2.18
C TYR A 145 -1.15 22.99 0.91
N PRO A 146 -1.01 22.19 -0.16
CA PRO A 146 -0.32 22.63 -1.38
C PRO A 146 -0.96 23.86 -2.04
N VAL A 147 -2.27 24.08 -1.81
CA VAL A 147 -3.01 25.23 -2.36
C VAL A 147 -2.97 26.43 -1.43
N ILE A 148 -2.98 26.21 -0.10
CA ILE A 148 -2.94 27.29 0.89
C ILE A 148 -1.55 27.96 0.94
N VAL A 149 -0.49 27.18 0.75
CA VAL A 149 0.89 27.65 0.81
C VAL A 149 1.60 27.36 -0.52
N PRO A 150 1.27 28.09 -1.60
CA PRO A 150 1.92 27.91 -2.88
C PRO A 150 3.34 28.48 -2.83
N GLY A 151 4.35 27.67 -3.12
CA GLY A 151 5.67 28.16 -3.54
C GLY A 151 6.86 27.95 -2.59
N SER A 152 6.66 27.56 -1.32
CA SER A 152 7.79 27.17 -0.45
C SER A 152 7.72 25.69 -0.09
N LEU A 153 8.47 24.88 -0.84
CA LEU A 153 8.68 23.47 -0.54
C LEU A 153 9.60 23.25 0.68
N THR A 154 10.07 24.29 1.36
CA THR A 154 10.86 24.19 2.61
C THR A 154 10.12 24.80 3.81
N ASN A 155 8.80 24.98 3.70
CA ASN A 155 8.04 25.66 4.73
C ASN A 155 7.90 24.82 6.02
N PRO A 156 8.23 25.39 7.21
CA PRO A 156 8.16 24.69 8.50
C PRO A 156 6.75 24.15 8.84
N VAL A 157 5.70 24.81 8.36
CA VAL A 157 4.31 24.38 8.57
C VAL A 157 4.04 23.04 7.89
N GLY A 158 4.63 22.79 6.71
CA GLY A 158 4.48 21.52 6.02
C GLY A 158 5.13 20.36 6.76
N TYR A 159 6.34 20.56 7.30
CA TYR A 159 6.99 19.55 8.16
C TYR A 159 6.19 19.29 9.44
N LEU A 160 5.69 20.35 10.07
CA LEU A 160 4.88 20.25 11.28
C LEU A 160 3.55 19.53 11.01
N LEU A 161 2.87 19.86 9.91
CA LEU A 161 1.63 19.19 9.50
C LEU A 161 1.89 17.70 9.22
N ALA A 162 2.98 17.39 8.52
CA ALA A 162 3.34 16.01 8.23
C ALA A 162 3.57 15.21 9.52
N ALA A 163 4.42 15.72 10.41
CA ALA A 163 4.69 15.10 11.71
C ALA A 163 3.43 15.00 12.58
N ALA A 164 2.58 16.03 12.59
CA ALA A 164 1.35 16.06 13.37
C ALA A 164 0.34 15.00 12.92
N VAL A 165 0.19 14.77 11.61
CA VAL A 165 -0.65 13.68 11.09
C VAL A 165 -0.13 12.33 11.56
N LEU A 166 1.17 12.05 11.37
CA LEU A 166 1.76 10.76 11.77
C LEU A 166 1.61 10.52 13.28
N ALA A 167 1.92 11.53 14.10
CA ALA A 167 1.80 11.46 15.55
C ALA A 167 0.34 11.28 16.00
N THR A 168 -0.61 11.99 15.37
CA THR A 168 -2.03 11.91 15.75
C THR A 168 -2.63 10.55 15.37
N VAL A 169 -2.25 9.98 14.22
CA VAL A 169 -2.63 8.62 13.84
C VAL A 169 -2.13 7.61 14.88
N GLY A 170 -0.83 7.67 15.22
CA GLY A 170 -0.24 6.82 16.25
C GLY A 170 -0.94 6.98 17.60
N TYR A 171 -1.21 8.22 18.02
CA TYR A 171 -1.90 8.53 19.27
C TYR A 171 -3.32 7.96 19.31
N VAL A 172 -4.11 8.13 18.24
CA VAL A 172 -5.49 7.61 18.17
C VAL A 172 -5.50 6.09 18.24
N VAL A 173 -4.66 5.42 17.45
CA VAL A 173 -4.56 3.95 17.44
C VAL A 173 -4.09 3.44 18.80
N TRP A 174 -3.06 4.05 19.39
CA TRP A 174 -2.57 3.68 20.71
C TRP A 174 -3.65 3.87 21.78
N ARG A 175 -4.29 5.05 21.85
CA ARG A 175 -5.24 5.38 22.90
C ARG A 175 -6.51 4.52 22.85
N ASP A 176 -7.01 4.23 21.65
CA ASP A 176 -8.31 3.55 21.48
C ASP A 176 -8.23 2.06 21.16
N ALA A 177 -7.07 1.56 20.72
CA ALA A 177 -6.93 0.17 20.29
C ALA A 177 -5.80 -0.59 21.02
N SER A 178 -4.95 0.04 21.85
CA SER A 178 -3.80 -0.63 22.50
C SER A 178 -4.17 -1.91 23.25
N GLY A 179 -5.24 -1.93 24.04
CA GLY A 179 -5.64 -3.12 24.78
C GLY A 179 -6.04 -4.31 23.90
N LEU A 180 -6.72 -4.05 22.78
CA LEU A 180 -7.10 -5.08 21.82
C LEU A 180 -5.90 -5.51 20.96
N LEU A 181 -5.10 -4.55 20.51
CA LEU A 181 -3.87 -4.79 19.73
C LEU A 181 -2.83 -5.55 20.56
N GLY A 182 -2.69 -5.25 21.85
CA GLY A 182 -1.81 -6.00 22.75
C GLY A 182 -2.16 -7.48 22.80
N ARG A 183 -3.45 -7.81 22.87
CA ARG A 183 -3.94 -9.20 22.81
C ARG A 183 -3.71 -9.83 21.43
N ALA A 184 -4.01 -9.12 20.35
CA ALA A 184 -3.80 -9.62 18.99
C ALA A 184 -2.32 -9.85 18.66
N LEU A 185 -1.42 -8.98 19.14
CA LEU A 185 0.02 -9.07 18.91
C LEU A 185 0.73 -10.04 19.87
N ALA A 186 0.12 -10.36 21.02
CA ALA A 186 0.58 -11.46 21.87
C ALA A 186 0.38 -12.82 21.18
N ASP A 187 -0.63 -12.94 20.32
CA ASP A 187 -0.89 -14.15 19.55
C ASP A 187 0.09 -14.30 18.35
N ARG A 188 0.97 -15.30 18.41
CA ARG A 188 2.09 -15.47 17.46
C ARG A 188 1.64 -15.57 15.98
N PRO A 189 0.62 -16.37 15.61
CA PRO A 189 0.14 -16.43 14.23
C PRO A 189 -0.45 -15.09 13.74
N SER A 190 -1.21 -14.40 14.59
CA SER A 190 -1.78 -13.09 14.26
C SER A 190 -0.71 -12.02 14.10
N ARG A 191 0.29 -11.99 14.99
CA ARG A 191 1.45 -11.10 14.87
C ARG A 191 2.23 -11.36 13.59
N TRP A 192 2.51 -12.62 13.27
CA TRP A 192 3.25 -12.97 12.06
C TRP A 192 2.47 -12.60 10.80
N PHE A 193 1.17 -12.90 10.74
CA PHE A 193 0.32 -12.55 9.61
C PHE A 193 0.24 -11.03 9.42
N GLY A 194 0.06 -10.28 10.51
CA GLY A 194 0.05 -8.81 10.46
C GLY A 194 1.39 -8.22 10.04
N ALA A 195 2.49 -8.67 10.64
CA ALA A 195 3.83 -8.20 10.28
C ALA A 195 4.15 -8.50 8.80
N GLY A 196 3.89 -9.73 8.35
CA GLY A 196 4.11 -10.12 6.96
C GLY A 196 3.24 -9.30 5.99
N THR A 197 1.95 -9.15 6.28
CA THR A 197 1.03 -8.38 5.41
C THR A 197 1.44 -6.92 5.35
N GLY A 198 1.85 -6.33 6.48
CA GLY A 198 2.38 -4.98 6.55
C GLY A 198 3.66 -4.81 5.73
N THR A 199 4.59 -5.76 5.82
CA THR A 199 5.83 -5.75 5.01
C THR A 199 5.55 -5.87 3.52
N ILE A 200 4.68 -6.81 3.11
CA ILE A 200 4.29 -6.98 1.70
C ILE A 200 3.64 -5.70 1.17
N ALA A 201 2.71 -5.12 1.94
CA ALA A 201 2.07 -3.87 1.58
C ALA A 201 3.10 -2.74 1.45
N GLY A 202 4.00 -2.58 2.42
CA GLY A 202 5.05 -1.56 2.40
C GLY A 202 5.99 -1.69 1.20
N LEU A 203 6.42 -2.90 0.86
CA LEU A 203 7.21 -3.16 -0.35
C LEU A 203 6.42 -2.81 -1.61
N PHE A 204 5.17 -3.26 -1.71
CA PHE A 204 4.31 -2.93 -2.83
C PHE A 204 4.13 -1.42 -3.00
N PHE A 205 3.91 -0.67 -1.91
CA PHE A 205 3.86 0.79 -1.92
C PHE A 205 5.17 1.43 -2.36
N ALA A 206 6.32 0.90 -1.89
CA ALA A 206 7.62 1.42 -2.27
C ALA A 206 7.85 1.29 -3.79
N PHE A 207 7.52 0.14 -4.39
CA PHE A 207 7.56 -0.04 -5.84
C PHE A 207 6.52 0.82 -6.57
N SER A 208 5.30 0.92 -6.05
CA SER A 208 4.22 1.67 -6.69
C SER A 208 4.45 3.18 -6.71
N MET A 209 5.19 3.72 -5.73
CA MET A 209 5.53 5.15 -5.66
C MET A 209 6.90 5.47 -6.25
N GLY A 210 7.55 4.52 -6.94
CA GLY A 210 8.89 4.72 -7.50
C GLY A 210 10.00 4.90 -6.45
N MET A 211 9.73 4.55 -5.19
CA MET A 211 10.78 4.49 -4.16
C MET A 211 11.76 3.34 -4.43
N LEU A 212 11.28 2.30 -5.15
CA LEU A 212 12.04 1.18 -5.68
C LEU A 212 11.59 0.94 -7.13
N THR A 213 12.53 0.65 -8.03
CA THR A 213 12.27 0.27 -9.42
C THR A 213 13.32 -0.73 -9.92
N PHE A 214 12.88 -1.67 -10.75
CA PHE A 214 13.75 -2.57 -11.50
C PHE A 214 13.99 -2.12 -12.94
N VAL A 215 13.27 -1.08 -13.37
CA VAL A 215 13.38 -0.48 -14.70
C VAL A 215 13.77 0.98 -14.48
N PRO A 216 15.06 1.27 -14.25
CA PRO A 216 15.51 2.64 -14.08
C PRO A 216 15.39 3.41 -15.39
N GLU A 217 14.81 4.60 -15.33
CA GLU A 217 14.78 5.53 -16.46
C GLU A 217 16.04 6.41 -16.44
N PRO A 218 16.74 6.59 -17.57
CA PRO A 218 17.89 7.48 -17.64
C PRO A 218 17.45 8.94 -17.50
N GLY A 219 17.43 9.43 -16.26
CA GLY A 219 17.20 10.82 -15.93
C GLY A 219 18.48 11.65 -16.06
N GLY A 220 18.38 12.84 -16.65
CA GLY A 220 19.28 13.97 -16.37
C GLY A 220 20.80 13.74 -16.46
N GLY A 221 21.30 12.95 -17.42
CA GLY A 221 22.74 12.77 -17.64
C GLY A 221 23.44 11.85 -16.61
N VAL A 222 22.68 11.05 -15.88
CA VAL A 222 23.21 10.00 -15.00
C VAL A 222 23.56 8.76 -15.82
N ASP A 223 24.76 8.23 -15.63
CA ASP A 223 25.18 6.97 -16.24
C ASP A 223 24.62 5.79 -15.43
N LEU A 224 23.69 5.05 -16.02
CA LEU A 224 23.06 3.86 -15.40
C LEU A 224 23.93 2.60 -15.53
N SER A 225 25.15 2.71 -16.05
CA SER A 225 26.11 1.60 -16.08
C SER A 225 26.97 1.50 -14.82
N GLU A 226 26.91 2.49 -13.93
CA GLU A 226 27.69 2.53 -12.68
C GLU A 226 26.79 2.55 -11.45
N ASP A 227 27.24 1.86 -10.39
CA ASP A 227 26.59 1.92 -9.07
C ASP A 227 26.80 3.29 -8.42
N PHE A 228 25.73 3.88 -7.90
CA PHE A 228 25.85 5.13 -7.14
C PHE A 228 24.88 5.20 -5.97
N VAL A 229 25.29 5.96 -4.96
CA VAL A 229 24.44 6.40 -3.85
C VAL A 229 24.69 7.88 -3.63
N THR A 230 23.65 8.69 -3.79
CA THR A 230 23.74 10.15 -3.66
C THR A 230 22.60 10.70 -2.82
N THR A 231 22.76 11.93 -2.33
CA THR A 231 21.72 12.61 -1.57
C THR A 231 20.83 13.41 -2.51
N ALA A 232 19.52 13.26 -2.38
CA ALA A 232 18.52 13.98 -3.14
C ALA A 232 17.56 14.74 -2.22
N ARG A 233 16.91 15.78 -2.76
CA ARG A 233 15.80 16.46 -2.08
C ARG A 233 14.51 16.05 -2.74
N VAL A 234 13.66 15.38 -1.98
CA VAL A 234 12.41 14.81 -2.50
C VAL A 234 11.24 15.65 -2.02
N ALA A 235 10.47 16.24 -2.94
CA ALA A 235 9.34 17.11 -2.63
C ALA A 235 8.09 16.37 -2.14
N ASN A 236 8.27 15.27 -1.38
CA ASN A 236 7.16 14.41 -0.95
C ASN A 236 7.36 13.82 0.46
N PRO A 237 6.35 13.90 1.35
CA PRO A 237 5.08 14.63 1.19
C PRO A 237 5.19 16.11 1.54
N LEU A 238 4.37 16.93 0.88
CA LEU A 238 4.09 18.36 1.15
C LEU A 238 5.28 19.34 0.99
N VAL A 239 6.49 18.91 1.35
CA VAL A 239 7.73 19.69 1.43
C VAL A 239 8.91 18.83 1.01
N TYR A 240 10.09 19.44 0.88
CA TYR A 240 11.35 18.75 0.59
C TYR A 240 11.84 17.97 1.80
N TRP A 241 12.02 16.68 1.61
CA TRP A 241 12.66 15.83 2.60
C TRP A 241 14.07 15.49 2.14
N PRO A 242 15.03 15.39 3.08
CA PRO A 242 16.29 14.74 2.77
C PRO A 242 16.00 13.30 2.37
N GLY A 243 16.62 12.88 1.27
CA GLY A 243 16.51 11.53 0.76
C GLY A 243 17.83 11.03 0.19
N VAL A 244 17.86 9.73 -0.03
CA VAL A 244 18.96 9.01 -0.65
C VAL A 244 18.43 8.43 -1.94
N GLU A 245 19.07 8.79 -3.04
CA GLU A 245 18.88 8.19 -4.34
C GLU A 245 20.00 7.17 -4.56
N PHE A 246 19.64 6.01 -5.09
CA PHE A 246 20.60 4.94 -5.33
C PHE A 246 20.28 4.19 -6.62
N HIS A 247 21.34 3.64 -7.20
CA HIS A 247 21.29 2.74 -8.34
C HIS A 247 22.33 1.65 -8.11
N PHE A 248 21.88 0.41 -8.25
CA PHE A 248 22.72 -0.77 -8.27
C PHE A 248 22.47 -1.49 -9.60
N HIS A 249 23.47 -1.54 -10.47
CA HIS A 249 23.38 -2.11 -11.80
C HIS A 249 23.16 -3.63 -11.74
N ASP A 250 23.87 -4.34 -10.86
CA ASP A 250 23.83 -5.81 -10.72
C ASP A 250 23.27 -6.26 -9.36
N PHE A 251 22.07 -5.79 -8.98
CA PHE A 251 21.49 -6.11 -7.66
C PHE A 251 21.06 -7.58 -7.54
N LEU A 252 20.33 -8.10 -8.54
CA LEU A 252 19.87 -9.49 -8.60
C LEU A 252 20.38 -10.14 -9.88
N GLY A 253 21.67 -10.48 -9.88
CA GLY A 253 22.35 -10.90 -11.11
C GLY A 253 22.39 -9.72 -12.07
N THR A 254 21.74 -9.84 -13.23
CA THR A 254 21.70 -8.78 -14.25
C THR A 254 20.51 -7.81 -14.10
N THR A 255 19.76 -7.88 -13.00
CA THR A 255 18.59 -7.01 -12.79
C THR A 255 18.99 -5.80 -11.94
N PRO A 256 18.91 -4.57 -12.47
CA PRO A 256 19.24 -3.38 -11.71
C PRO A 256 18.17 -3.10 -10.66
N LEU A 257 18.57 -2.49 -9.55
CA LEU A 257 17.66 -1.93 -8.55
C LEU A 257 17.99 -0.46 -8.37
N SER A 258 16.99 0.40 -8.50
CA SER A 258 17.17 1.83 -8.28
C SER A 258 16.00 2.40 -7.50
N GLY A 259 16.17 3.62 -7.00
CA GLY A 259 15.06 4.32 -6.38
C GLY A 259 15.51 5.48 -5.52
N VAL A 260 14.52 6.08 -4.87
CA VAL A 260 14.73 7.21 -3.97
C VAL A 260 13.96 7.01 -2.67
N LEU A 261 14.67 7.12 -1.55
CA LEU A 261 14.12 7.00 -0.21
C LEU A 261 14.27 8.31 0.52
N SER A 262 13.15 8.97 0.84
CA SER A 262 13.14 10.15 1.69
C SER A 262 12.47 9.89 3.02
N VAL A 263 12.86 10.65 4.05
CA VAL A 263 12.27 10.54 5.40
C VAL A 263 10.74 10.69 5.35
N GLY A 264 10.26 11.62 4.52
CA GLY A 264 8.85 11.87 4.31
C GLY A 264 8.11 10.66 3.71
N MET A 265 8.63 10.11 2.62
CA MET A 265 8.06 8.93 1.96
C MET A 265 8.05 7.71 2.89
N VAL A 266 9.16 7.46 3.61
CA VAL A 266 9.25 6.37 4.59
C VAL A 266 8.21 6.56 5.70
N GLY A 267 8.00 7.79 6.17
CA GLY A 267 6.96 8.10 7.16
C GLY A 267 5.55 7.78 6.64
N MET A 268 5.21 8.16 5.42
CA MET A 268 3.90 7.86 4.82
C MET A 268 3.69 6.38 4.56
N VAL A 269 4.60 5.75 3.81
CA VAL A 269 4.49 4.33 3.46
C VAL A 269 4.52 3.48 4.71
N GLY A 270 5.42 3.79 5.64
CA GLY A 270 5.52 3.11 6.92
C GLY A 270 4.22 3.21 7.71
N THR A 271 3.58 4.38 7.74
CA THR A 271 2.29 4.56 8.43
C THR A 271 1.20 3.70 7.83
N VAL A 272 1.05 3.70 6.50
CA VAL A 272 0.03 2.88 5.82
C VAL A 272 0.35 1.39 6.00
N ALA A 273 1.61 0.98 5.81
CA ALA A 273 2.06 -0.40 5.99
C ALA A 273 1.80 -0.91 7.42
N VAL A 274 2.12 -0.11 8.44
CA VAL A 274 1.82 -0.43 9.85
C VAL A 274 0.32 -0.54 10.08
N LEU A 275 -0.47 0.43 9.59
CA LEU A 275 -1.93 0.38 9.74
C LEU A 275 -2.54 -0.84 9.05
N VAL A 276 -2.09 -1.21 7.85
CA VAL A 276 -2.49 -2.43 7.14
C VAL A 276 -2.11 -3.66 7.96
N GLY A 277 -0.87 -3.74 8.43
CA GLY A 277 -0.38 -4.86 9.24
C GLY A 277 -1.14 -5.03 10.57
N LEU A 278 -1.47 -3.93 11.25
CA LEU A 278 -2.27 -3.95 12.49
C LEU A 278 -3.71 -4.41 12.23
N ASN A 279 -4.34 -3.95 11.14
CA ASN A 279 -5.67 -4.43 10.75
C ASN A 279 -5.64 -5.92 10.36
N ALA A 280 -4.61 -6.36 9.64
CA ALA A 280 -4.41 -7.76 9.30
C ALA A 280 -4.17 -8.65 10.54
N ALA A 281 -3.37 -8.19 11.50
CA ALA A 281 -3.18 -8.89 12.78
C ALA A 281 -4.50 -9.05 13.53
N LEU A 282 -5.31 -7.99 13.57
CA LEU A 282 -6.61 -8.02 14.23
C LEU A 282 -7.59 -8.98 13.52
N LEU A 283 -7.59 -8.98 12.19
CA LEU A 283 -8.40 -9.91 11.39
C LEU A 283 -8.01 -11.36 11.67
N ALA A 284 -6.70 -11.67 11.66
CA ALA A 284 -6.20 -13.00 11.98
C ALA A 284 -6.57 -13.43 13.39
N TYR A 285 -6.48 -12.51 14.36
CA TYR A 285 -6.86 -12.76 15.75
C TYR A 285 -8.35 -13.10 15.87
N GLN A 286 -9.22 -12.32 15.21
CA GLN A 286 -10.67 -12.57 15.21
C GLN A 286 -11.04 -13.87 14.47
N TRP A 287 -10.39 -14.17 13.34
CA TRP A 287 -10.59 -15.42 12.62
C TRP A 287 -10.30 -16.64 13.51
N ARG A 288 -9.27 -16.56 14.35
CA ARG A 288 -8.90 -17.64 15.26
C ARG A 288 -9.74 -17.70 16.53
N ALA A 289 -10.16 -16.55 17.06
CA ALA A 289 -11.04 -16.49 18.22
C ALA A 289 -12.45 -17.05 17.93
N ASN A 290 -12.97 -16.83 16.71
CA ASN A 290 -14.26 -17.37 16.28
C ASN A 290 -14.23 -18.89 16.07
N ASP A 291 -13.09 -19.46 15.64
CA ASP A 291 -12.93 -20.92 15.55
C ASP A 291 -12.99 -21.58 16.95
N ALA A 292 -12.54 -20.89 18.01
CA ALA A 292 -12.54 -21.42 19.37
C ALA A 292 -13.93 -21.36 20.05
N THR A 293 -14.80 -20.46 19.62
CA THR A 293 -16.10 -20.19 20.27
C THR A 293 -17.30 -20.72 19.49
N GLY A 294 -17.10 -21.28 18.29
CA GLY A 294 -18.16 -21.88 17.47
C GLY A 294 -19.26 -20.91 17.01
N SER A 295 -19.07 -19.60 17.22
CA SER A 295 -20.05 -18.57 16.88
C SER A 295 -19.84 -18.09 15.44
N ALA A 296 -20.85 -18.33 14.60
CA ALA A 296 -20.83 -18.08 13.15
C ALA A 296 -21.30 -16.66 12.76
N GLU A 297 -21.30 -15.68 13.67
CA GLU A 297 -21.93 -14.39 13.40
C GLU A 297 -20.98 -13.31 12.83
N VAL A 298 -21.09 -13.16 11.51
CA VAL A 298 -21.31 -11.91 10.76
C VAL A 298 -20.51 -10.68 11.23
N THR A 299 -19.20 -10.64 10.96
CA THR A 299 -18.46 -9.36 10.84
C THR A 299 -17.39 -9.36 9.73
N THR A 300 -17.18 -10.49 9.05
CA THR A 300 -16.05 -10.69 8.12
C THR A 300 -16.32 -10.32 6.65
N GLY A 301 -17.57 -10.02 6.27
CA GLY A 301 -17.97 -10.07 4.85
C GLY A 301 -17.59 -8.87 3.97
N THR A 302 -17.56 -7.64 4.52
CA THR A 302 -17.39 -6.44 3.69
C THR A 302 -16.36 -5.45 4.24
N ALA A 303 -16.32 -5.22 5.55
CA ALA A 303 -15.32 -4.32 6.16
C ALA A 303 -13.90 -4.91 6.20
N ALA A 304 -13.77 -6.23 6.37
CA ALA A 304 -12.47 -6.92 6.36
C ALA A 304 -11.86 -7.05 4.95
N VAL A 305 -12.71 -7.05 3.92
CA VAL A 305 -12.30 -7.05 2.50
C VAL A 305 -12.07 -5.62 1.98
N ALA A 306 -12.81 -4.64 2.48
CA ALA A 306 -12.64 -3.23 2.10
C ALA A 306 -11.41 -2.56 2.74
N ALA A 307 -10.96 -3.01 3.93
CA ALA A 307 -9.84 -2.38 4.63
C ALA A 307 -8.47 -2.50 3.91
N PRO A 308 -8.11 -3.61 3.25
CA PRO A 308 -6.89 -3.70 2.43
C PRO A 308 -6.99 -2.98 1.08
N ASN A 309 -8.20 -2.78 0.54
CA ASN A 309 -8.44 -2.33 -0.84
C ASN A 309 -8.51 -0.81 -1.01
N ALA A 310 -8.41 -0.04 0.08
CA ALA A 310 -8.36 1.41 0.03
C ALA A 310 -6.89 1.86 0.09
N CYS A 311 -6.06 1.54 -0.90
CA CYS A 311 -4.71 2.11 -1.03
C CYS A 311 -4.58 2.94 -2.31
N CYS A 312 -3.80 4.03 -2.26
CA CYS A 312 -3.43 4.83 -3.44
C CYS A 312 -2.75 4.01 -4.55
N CYS A 313 -2.21 2.84 -4.22
CA CYS A 313 -1.55 1.90 -5.12
C CYS A 313 -2.49 1.09 -6.02
N CYS A 314 -3.78 1.00 -5.70
CA CYS A 314 -4.75 0.45 -6.64
C CYS A 314 -4.90 1.35 -7.86
N GLY A 315 -4.58 2.64 -7.76
CA GLY A 315 -4.65 3.60 -8.87
C GLY A 315 -3.79 3.19 -10.06
N PRO A 316 -2.46 3.05 -9.89
CA PRO A 316 -1.58 2.52 -10.93
C PRO A 316 -2.02 1.14 -11.41
N VAL A 317 -2.35 0.20 -10.51
CA VAL A 317 -2.80 -1.15 -10.93
C VAL A 317 -4.11 -1.11 -11.71
N VAL A 318 -5.07 -0.25 -11.35
CA VAL A 318 -6.34 -0.07 -12.07
C VAL A 318 -6.13 0.65 -13.39
N ALA A 319 -5.23 1.63 -13.43
CA ALA A 319 -4.81 2.28 -14.67
C ALA A 319 -4.17 1.25 -15.62
N GLU A 320 -3.28 0.39 -15.12
CA GLU A 320 -2.67 -0.68 -15.90
C GLU A 320 -3.68 -1.76 -16.32
N LEU A 321 -4.62 -2.12 -15.45
CA LEU A 321 -5.75 -2.98 -15.82
C LEU A 321 -6.60 -2.34 -16.93
N ALA A 322 -6.78 -1.02 -16.91
CA ALA A 322 -7.45 -0.29 -17.99
C ALA A 322 -6.59 -0.29 -19.27
N VAL A 323 -5.27 -0.07 -19.19
CA VAL A 323 -4.35 -0.16 -20.34
C VAL A 323 -4.46 -1.54 -21.00
N VAL A 324 -4.41 -2.60 -20.21
CA VAL A 324 -4.47 -3.99 -20.69
C VAL A 324 -5.85 -4.36 -21.25
N SER A 325 -6.95 -3.79 -20.72
CA SER A 325 -8.31 -4.17 -21.11
C SER A 325 -8.92 -3.32 -22.23
N VAL A 326 -8.68 -2.01 -22.23
CA VAL A 326 -9.28 -1.05 -23.16
C VAL A 326 -8.26 -0.28 -24.01
N GLY A 327 -6.97 -0.55 -23.81
CA GLY A 327 -5.87 0.05 -24.56
C GLY A 327 -5.30 1.33 -23.93
N PRO A 328 -4.03 1.70 -24.24
CA PRO A 328 -3.34 2.84 -23.63
C PRO A 328 -4.10 4.18 -23.77
N ALA A 329 -4.76 4.40 -24.91
CA ALA A 329 -5.45 5.66 -25.22
C ALA A 329 -6.63 5.97 -24.27
N ALA A 330 -7.31 4.95 -23.75
CA ALA A 330 -8.44 5.12 -22.82
C ALA A 330 -8.00 5.17 -21.34
N ALA A 331 -6.81 4.66 -21.03
CA ALA A 331 -6.26 4.57 -19.67
C ALA A 331 -5.36 5.76 -19.28
N ALA A 332 -4.85 6.52 -20.27
CA ALA A 332 -4.06 7.73 -20.06
C ALA A 332 -4.67 8.70 -19.01
N PRO A 333 -5.98 9.02 -19.05
CA PRO A 333 -6.57 9.97 -18.11
C PRO A 333 -6.64 9.44 -16.68
N LEU A 334 -6.74 8.12 -16.49
CA LEU A 334 -6.72 7.47 -15.17
C LEU A 334 -5.30 7.47 -14.60
N TYR A 335 -4.29 7.16 -15.42
CA TYR A 335 -2.88 7.17 -15.03
C TYR A 335 -2.46 8.54 -14.45
N TRP A 336 -2.78 9.63 -15.14
CA TRP A 336 -2.50 11.01 -14.68
C TRP A 336 -3.23 11.41 -13.40
N LEU A 337 -4.37 10.77 -13.11
CA LEU A 337 -5.14 11.00 -11.89
C LEU A 337 -4.45 10.42 -10.64
N PHE A 338 -3.55 9.45 -10.82
CA PHE A 338 -2.91 8.70 -9.72
C PHE A 338 -1.39 8.90 -9.64
N VAL A 339 -0.73 9.20 -10.76
CA VAL A 339 0.74 9.34 -10.84
C VAL A 339 1.23 10.66 -10.26
N ASP A 340 0.44 11.72 -10.37
CA ASP A 340 0.78 12.98 -9.71
C ASP A 340 0.37 12.92 -8.24
N LEU A 341 1.34 12.77 -7.32
CA LEU A 341 1.08 12.86 -5.88
C LEU A 341 0.59 14.25 -5.44
N ALA A 342 0.80 15.29 -6.27
CA ALA A 342 0.17 16.60 -6.09
C ALA A 342 -1.28 16.63 -6.59
N SER A 343 -1.78 15.55 -7.20
CA SER A 343 -3.18 15.46 -7.60
C SER A 343 -4.09 15.42 -6.36
N PRO A 344 -5.26 16.10 -6.41
CA PRO A 344 -6.28 16.03 -5.37
C PRO A 344 -6.68 14.60 -5.00
N VAL A 345 -6.56 13.69 -5.97
CA VAL A 345 -7.00 12.30 -5.86
C VAL A 345 -5.99 11.47 -5.06
N GLY A 346 -4.70 11.56 -5.36
CA GLY A 346 -3.66 10.88 -4.56
C GLY A 346 -3.71 11.26 -3.07
N ALA A 347 -3.85 12.56 -2.78
CA ALA A 347 -4.00 13.07 -1.42
C ALA A 347 -5.27 12.56 -0.72
N LEU A 348 -6.41 12.56 -1.43
CA LEU A 348 -7.67 12.04 -0.93
C LEU A 348 -7.60 10.56 -0.59
N PHE A 349 -6.98 9.76 -1.47
CA PHE A 349 -6.82 8.34 -1.23
C PHE A 349 -5.99 8.10 0.02
N PHE A 350 -4.81 8.71 0.15
CA PHE A 350 -3.99 8.59 1.36
C PHE A 350 -4.77 8.94 2.63
N VAL A 351 -5.45 10.09 2.63
CA VAL A 351 -6.26 10.55 3.77
C VAL A 351 -7.38 9.56 4.09
N THR A 352 -8.07 9.06 3.07
CA THR A 352 -9.16 8.09 3.23
C THR A 352 -8.65 6.75 3.76
N SER A 353 -7.54 6.24 3.23
CA SER A 353 -6.86 5.03 3.68
C SER A 353 -6.50 5.11 5.16
N VAL A 354 -5.82 6.20 5.55
CA VAL A 354 -5.41 6.44 6.93
C VAL A 354 -6.63 6.54 7.85
N ALA A 355 -7.65 7.32 7.46
CA ALA A 355 -8.86 7.49 8.24
C ALA A 355 -9.63 6.17 8.43
N LEU A 356 -9.77 5.37 7.36
CA LEU A 356 -10.47 4.08 7.42
C LEU A 356 -9.69 3.05 8.25
N LEU A 357 -8.39 2.90 8.01
CA LEU A 357 -7.57 1.92 8.71
C LEU A 357 -7.42 2.26 10.21
N ALA A 358 -7.12 3.53 10.54
CA ALA A 358 -7.05 3.97 11.94
C ALA A 358 -8.43 3.94 12.60
N GLY A 359 -9.48 4.36 11.87
CA GLY A 359 -10.86 4.33 12.33
C GLY A 359 -11.38 2.91 12.60
N ASN A 360 -10.97 1.92 11.80
CA ASN A 360 -11.31 0.51 12.01
C ASN A 360 -10.68 -0.03 13.30
N LEU A 361 -9.39 0.25 13.52
CA LEU A 361 -8.70 -0.13 14.76
C LEU A 361 -9.34 0.53 15.99
N ALA A 362 -9.56 1.85 15.94
CA ALA A 362 -10.19 2.58 17.03
C ALA A 362 -11.61 2.08 17.30
N ARG A 363 -12.41 1.82 16.26
CA ARG A 363 -13.77 1.27 16.40
C ARG A 363 -13.75 -0.11 17.03
N ALA A 364 -12.84 -0.99 16.62
CA ALA A 364 -12.72 -2.34 17.15
C ALA A 364 -12.28 -2.34 18.61
N GLY A 365 -11.27 -1.54 18.96
CA GLY A 365 -10.79 -1.40 20.34
C GLY A 365 -11.89 -0.97 21.31
N ARG A 366 -12.72 0.01 20.91
CA ARG A 366 -13.86 0.46 21.73
C ARG A 366 -14.89 -0.62 21.99
N ARG A 367 -15.25 -1.42 20.98
CA ARG A 367 -16.23 -2.51 21.16
C ARG A 367 -15.74 -3.52 22.20
N SER A 368 -14.44 -3.79 22.21
CA SER A 368 -13.82 -4.75 23.15
C SER A 368 -13.72 -4.29 24.60
N LEU A 369 -13.98 -3.00 24.90
CA LEU A 369 -14.02 -2.48 26.27
C LEU A 369 -15.42 -2.57 26.90
N HIS A 370 -16.44 -2.85 26.09
CA HIS A 370 -17.83 -2.98 26.54
C HIS A 370 -18.31 -4.45 26.59
N SER A 371 -17.42 -5.39 26.27
CA SER A 371 -17.63 -6.84 26.32
C SER A 371 -16.81 -7.45 27.44
#